data_AF-A0A139JRW8-F1
#
_entry.id   AF-A0A139JRW8-F1
#
_cell.length_a   1.000
_cell.length_b   1.000
_cell.length_c   1.000
_cell.angle_alpha   90.00
_cell.angle_beta   90.00
_cell.angle_gamma   90.00
#
_symmetry.space_group_name_H-M   'P 1'
#
loop_
_entity.id
_entity.type
_entity.pdbx_description
1 polymer ?
#
loop_
_entity_poly.entity_id
_entity_poly.type
_entity_poly.pdbx_seq_one_letter_code
_entity_poly.pdbx_strand_id
1 'polypeptide(L)'
;MLGGKNAEMFGLMFEILVQLDGGKKSRRELSEGLGVGPQVIGRQIKLLRNVFKVTIKSSPANGYELEDWGILNKAVFMEYYARGHNGDISSVQKVAQSPVTQG
;
A
#
# COMPACT_ATOMS: atom_id res chain seq x y z
N MET A 1 7.63 -18.48 -14.18
CA MET A 1 6.34 -18.03 -13.63
C MET A 1 6.47 -17.85 -12.12
N LEU A 2 6.81 -16.63 -11.66
CA LEU A 2 6.93 -16.23 -10.25
C LEU A 2 5.83 -15.21 -9.86
N GLY A 3 4.79 -15.09 -10.69
CA GLY A 3 3.89 -13.92 -10.72
C GLY A 3 2.70 -13.94 -9.75
N GLY A 4 2.31 -15.09 -9.19
CA GLY A 4 1.08 -15.16 -8.37
C GLY A 4 1.27 -14.65 -6.94
N LYS A 5 2.17 -15.30 -6.17
CA LYS A 5 2.35 -15.00 -4.74
C LYS A 5 2.87 -13.59 -4.44
N ASN A 6 3.75 -13.07 -5.29
CA ASN A 6 4.27 -11.72 -5.10
C ASN A 6 3.19 -10.67 -5.42
N ALA A 7 2.34 -10.92 -6.41
CA ALA A 7 1.28 -9.99 -6.77
C ALA A 7 0.22 -9.85 -5.67
N GLU A 8 -0.17 -10.95 -5.04
CA GLU A 8 -1.09 -10.95 -3.89
C GLU A 8 -0.48 -10.21 -2.69
N MET A 9 0.83 -10.38 -2.46
CA MET A 9 1.54 -9.67 -1.39
C MET A 9 1.58 -8.15 -1.61
N PHE A 10 1.85 -7.69 -2.84
CA PHE A 10 1.81 -6.27 -3.17
C PHE A 10 0.39 -5.71 -3.13
N GLY A 11 -0.60 -6.49 -3.59
CA GLY A 11 -2.02 -6.14 -3.49
C GLY A 11 -2.43 -5.82 -2.05
N LEU A 12 -2.18 -6.73 -1.11
CA LEU A 12 -2.55 -6.52 0.29
C LEU A 12 -1.86 -5.30 0.92
N MET A 13 -0.59 -5.03 0.58
CA MET A 13 0.09 -3.81 1.06
C MET A 13 -0.61 -2.55 0.56
N PHE A 14 -0.99 -2.53 -0.71
CA PHE A 14 -1.63 -1.39 -1.35
C PHE A 14 -3.05 -1.17 -0.82
N GLU A 15 -3.81 -2.23 -0.60
CA GLU A 15 -5.11 -2.18 0.09
C GLU A 15 -5.00 -1.56 1.49
N ILE A 16 -4.00 -1.98 2.28
CA ILE A 16 -3.74 -1.39 3.60
C ILE A 16 -3.42 0.11 3.48
N LEU A 17 -2.60 0.50 2.51
CA LEU A 17 -2.21 1.89 2.29
C LEU A 17 -3.42 2.77 1.95
N VAL A 18 -4.31 2.30 1.05
CA VAL A 18 -5.56 2.98 0.70
C VAL A 18 -6.48 3.13 1.90
N GLN A 19 -6.66 2.08 2.70
CA GLN A 19 -7.48 2.17 3.91
C GLN A 19 -6.95 3.20 4.92
N LEU A 20 -5.62 3.31 5.06
CA LEU A 20 -5.01 4.29 5.95
C LEU A 20 -5.04 5.71 5.41
N ASP A 21 -5.04 5.91 4.09
CA ASP A 21 -5.30 7.22 3.48
C ASP A 21 -6.73 7.70 3.74
N GLY A 22 -7.69 6.77 3.80
CA GLY A 22 -9.07 7.04 4.20
C GLY A 22 -9.25 7.32 5.69
N GLY A 23 -8.21 7.10 6.50
CA GLY A 23 -8.18 7.46 7.92
C GLY A 23 -7.48 6.42 8.79
N LYS A 24 -7.26 6.82 10.04
CA LYS A 24 -6.67 5.99 11.09
C LYS A 24 -7.43 4.67 11.29
N LYS A 25 -6.70 3.55 11.36
CA LYS A 25 -7.25 2.19 11.57
C LYS A 25 -6.42 1.39 12.56
N SER A 26 -7.08 0.66 13.45
CA SER A 26 -6.42 -0.34 14.30
C SER A 26 -5.97 -1.56 13.49
N ARG A 27 -5.01 -2.31 14.05
CA ARG A 27 -4.60 -3.60 13.47
C ARG A 27 -5.77 -4.57 13.34
N ARG A 28 -6.70 -4.52 14.29
CA ARG A 28 -7.88 -5.38 14.32
C ARG A 28 -8.84 -5.02 13.19
N GLU A 29 -9.15 -3.74 13.02
CA GLU A 29 -10.00 -3.27 11.92
C GLU A 29 -9.43 -3.63 10.54
N LEU A 30 -8.12 -3.45 10.34
CA LEU A 30 -7.47 -3.84 9.09
C LEU A 30 -7.52 -5.36 8.86
N SER A 31 -7.31 -6.15 9.92
CA SER A 31 -7.34 -7.62 9.86
C SER A 31 -8.74 -8.14 9.53
N GLU A 32 -9.77 -7.64 10.21
CA GLU A 32 -11.16 -8.00 9.97
C GLU A 32 -11.64 -7.53 8.59
N GLY A 33 -11.34 -6.28 8.22
CA GLY A 33 -11.77 -5.70 6.94
C GLY A 33 -11.11 -6.33 5.71
N LEU A 34 -9.89 -6.84 5.85
CA LEU A 34 -9.15 -7.48 4.75
C LEU A 34 -9.19 -9.01 4.80
N GLY A 35 -9.81 -9.61 5.81
CA GLY A 35 -9.89 -11.07 5.97
C GLY A 35 -8.54 -11.77 6.18
N VAL A 36 -7.55 -11.07 6.74
CA VAL A 36 -6.19 -11.61 6.96
C VAL A 36 -5.80 -11.55 8.42
N GLY A 37 -4.89 -12.42 8.86
CA GLY A 37 -4.44 -12.46 10.25
C GLY A 37 -3.71 -11.16 10.70
N PRO A 38 -3.83 -10.73 11.98
CA PRO A 38 -3.19 -9.51 12.48
C PRO A 38 -1.66 -9.46 12.30
N GLN A 39 -1.01 -10.62 12.33
CA GLN A 39 0.44 -10.76 12.09
C GLN A 39 0.80 -10.39 10.65
N VAL A 40 -0.08 -10.68 9.68
CA VAL A 40 0.12 -10.33 8.27
C VAL A 40 0.08 -8.82 8.11
N ILE A 41 -0.90 -8.14 8.72
CA ILE A 41 -0.98 -6.67 8.75
C ILE A 41 0.34 -6.07 9.24
N GLY A 42 0.86 -6.57 10.36
CA GLY A 42 2.13 -6.10 10.92
C GLY A 42 3.32 -6.30 9.96
N ARG A 43 3.36 -7.39 9.19
CA ARG A 43 4.40 -7.63 8.17
C ARG A 43 4.26 -6.66 6.99
N GLN A 44 3.04 -6.47 6.48
CA GLN A 44 2.78 -5.56 5.36
C GLN A 44 3.11 -4.10 5.69
N ILE A 45 2.75 -3.63 6.89
CA ILE A 45 3.13 -2.28 7.36
C ILE A 45 4.65 -2.11 7.41
N LYS A 46 5.40 -3.13 7.86
CA LYS A 46 6.87 -3.09 7.85
C LYS A 46 7.42 -3.00 6.43
N LEU A 47 6.83 -3.72 5.48
CA LEU A 47 7.25 -3.67 4.08
C LEU A 47 6.96 -2.30 3.44
N LEU A 48 5.79 -1.72 3.68
CA LEU A 48 5.44 -0.35 3.24
C LEU A 48 6.48 0.68 3.71
N ARG A 49 6.87 0.62 4.99
CA ARG A 49 7.91 1.49 5.56
C ARG A 49 9.29 1.22 4.97
N ASN A 50 9.68 -0.04 4.82
CA ASN A 50 11.06 -0.38 4.47
C ASN A 50 11.33 -0.23 2.97
N VAL A 51 10.39 -0.64 2.13
CA VAL A 51 10.52 -0.68 0.67
C VAL A 51 10.13 0.65 0.06
N PHE A 52 8.94 1.14 0.41
CA PHE A 52 8.36 2.34 -0.19
C PHE A 52 8.59 3.61 0.63
N LYS A 53 9.25 3.50 1.79
CA LYS A 53 9.55 4.63 2.69
C LYS A 53 8.31 5.38 3.17
N VAL A 54 7.14 4.73 3.15
CA VAL A 54 5.89 5.29 3.67
C VAL A 54 6.03 5.54 5.17
N THR A 55 5.62 6.72 5.63
CA THR A 55 5.59 7.04 7.06
C THR A 55 4.22 6.70 7.63
N ILE A 56 4.17 5.62 8.41
CA ILE A 56 2.96 5.18 9.12
C ILE A 56 3.26 5.24 10.61
N LYS A 57 2.58 6.08 11.37
CA LYS A 57 2.65 6.03 12.84
C LYS A 57 1.93 4.79 13.35
N SER A 58 2.46 4.21 14.42
CA SER A 58 1.83 3.06 15.08
C SER A 58 1.85 3.25 16.58
N SER A 59 0.69 3.18 17.23
CA SER A 59 0.60 3.15 18.69
C SER A 59 -0.42 2.11 19.17
N PRO A 60 -0.25 1.53 20.37
CA PRO A 60 -1.22 0.58 20.92
C PRO A 60 -2.62 1.16 21.10
N ALA A 61 -2.72 2.44 21.49
CA ALA A 61 -3.99 3.12 21.71
C ALA A 61 -4.61 3.65 20.41
N ASN A 62 -3.78 4.01 19.43
CA ASN A 62 -4.19 4.73 18.22
C ASN A 62 -4.16 3.85 16.96
N GLY A 63 -3.67 2.62 17.01
CA GLY A 63 -3.56 1.83 15.79
C GLY A 63 -2.54 2.42 14.83
N TYR A 64 -2.87 2.43 13.54
CA TYR A 64 -2.03 2.92 12.44
C TYR A 64 -2.61 4.18 11.82
N GLU A 65 -1.74 5.11 11.46
CA GLU A 65 -2.08 6.37 10.83
C GLU A 65 -1.03 6.70 9.76
N LEU A 66 -1.49 6.98 8.55
CA LEU A 66 -0.63 7.37 7.43
C LEU A 66 -0.30 8.85 7.53
N GLU A 67 0.99 9.19 7.52
CA GLU A 67 1.46 10.58 7.55
C GLU A 67 2.06 11.02 6.21
N ASP A 68 2.79 10.12 5.56
CA ASP A 68 3.49 10.41 4.31
C ASP A 68 3.57 9.16 3.43
N TRP A 69 3.45 9.35 2.12
CA TRP A 69 3.43 8.28 1.12
C TRP A 69 4.83 7.79 0.70
N GLY A 70 5.90 8.39 1.23
CA GLY A 70 7.27 8.01 0.93
C GLY A 70 7.62 8.27 -0.52
N ILE A 71 8.16 7.24 -1.20
CA ILE A 71 8.53 7.33 -2.61
C ILE A 71 7.33 7.18 -3.56
N LEU A 72 6.15 6.84 -3.04
CA LEU A 72 4.95 6.67 -3.85
C LEU A 72 4.29 8.02 -4.11
N ASN A 73 4.01 8.32 -5.38
CA ASN A 73 3.17 9.45 -5.73
C ASN A 73 1.69 9.08 -5.47
N LYS A 74 1.07 9.71 -4.47
CA LYS A 74 -0.33 9.48 -4.09
C LYS A 74 -1.29 9.59 -5.28
N ALA A 75 -1.23 10.67 -6.05
CA ALA A 75 -2.20 10.92 -7.12
C ALA A 75 -2.12 9.83 -8.20
N VAL A 76 -0.91 9.50 -8.64
CA VAL A 76 -0.68 8.47 -9.66
C VAL A 76 -1.08 7.08 -9.14
N PHE A 77 -0.77 6.79 -7.88
CA PHE A 77 -1.14 5.53 -7.24
C PHE A 77 -2.67 5.37 -7.15
N MET A 78 -3.38 6.40 -6.69
CA MET A 78 -4.84 6.36 -6.54
C MET A 78 -5.54 6.26 -7.89
N GLU A 79 -5.01 6.91 -8.93
CA GLU A 79 -5.51 6.75 -10.30
C GLU A 79 -5.34 5.31 -10.81
N TYR A 80 -4.16 4.71 -10.59
CA TYR A 80 -3.92 3.31 -10.93
C TYR A 80 -4.86 2.37 -10.17
N TYR A 81 -5.06 2.62 -8.88
CA TYR A 81 -5.93 1.82 -8.03
C TYR A 81 -7.41 1.92 -8.47
N ALA A 82 -7.88 3.13 -8.82
CA ALA A 82 -9.23 3.38 -9.28
C ALA A 82 -9.56 2.73 -10.64
N ARG A 83 -8.55 2.48 -11.49
CA ARG A 83 -8.72 1.82 -12.80
C ARG A 83 -8.99 0.31 -12.70
N GLY A 84 -9.09 -0.23 -11.48
CA GLY A 84 -9.42 -1.63 -11.24
C GLY A 84 -8.18 -2.50 -11.43
N HIS A 85 -7.57 -2.90 -10.32
CA HIS A 85 -6.46 -3.83 -10.21
C HIS A 85 -6.78 -5.21 -10.86
N ASN A 86 -6.81 -5.28 -12.19
CA ASN A 86 -6.73 -6.55 -12.93
C ASN A 86 -5.25 -6.93 -13.09
N GLY A 87 -4.59 -7.24 -11.97
CA GLY A 87 -3.43 -8.15 -11.89
C GLY A 87 -2.13 -7.83 -12.65
N ASP A 88 -2.00 -6.75 -13.42
CA ASP A 88 -0.79 -6.54 -14.24
C ASP A 88 0.20 -5.53 -13.65
N ILE A 89 1.12 -6.05 -12.83
CA ILE A 89 2.22 -5.32 -12.17
C ILE A 89 3.25 -4.77 -13.16
N SER A 90 3.21 -5.16 -14.44
CA SER A 90 4.08 -4.58 -15.47
C SER A 90 3.92 -3.06 -15.60
N SER A 91 2.76 -2.52 -15.20
CA SER A 91 2.50 -1.08 -15.21
C SER A 91 3.20 -0.32 -14.07
N VAL A 92 3.48 -0.97 -12.93
CA VAL A 92 4.16 -0.33 -11.78
C VAL A 92 5.62 0.01 -12.11
N GLN A 93 6.29 -0.80 -12.93
CA GLN A 93 7.65 -0.50 -13.41
C GLN A 93 7.69 0.67 -14.41
N LYS A 94 6.62 0.90 -15.17
CA LYS A 94 6.52 2.05 -16.09
C LYS A 94 6.27 3.37 -15.35
N VAL A 95 5.46 3.35 -14.29
CA VAL A 95 5.17 4.55 -13.48
C VAL A 95 6.43 5.08 -12.77
N ALA A 96 7.34 4.20 -12.34
CA ALA A 96 8.59 4.59 -11.69
C ALA A 96 9.66 5.16 -12.65
N GLN A 97 9.45 5.09 -13.97
CA GLN A 97 10.47 5.42 -14.99
C GLN A 97 10.12 6.61 -15.88
N SER A 98 8.94 7.22 -15.75
CA SER A 98 8.55 8.36 -16.59
C SER A 98 9.19 9.66 -16.08
N PRO A 99 10.06 10.34 -16.85
CA PRO A 99 10.49 11.68 -16.53
C PRO A 99 9.31 12.63 -16.73
N VAL A 100 9.06 13.50 -15.76
CA VAL A 100 8.08 14.58 -15.89
C VAL A 100 8.58 15.50 -17.01
N THR A 101 7.96 15.43 -18.19
CA THR A 101 8.17 16.43 -19.24
C THR A 101 7.26 17.59 -18.90
N GLN A 102 7.84 18.68 -18.38
CA GLN A 102 7.14 19.96 -18.25
C GLN A 102 6.91 20.53 -19.65
N GLY A 103 5.65 20.86 -19.94
CA GLY A 103 5.23 21.70 -21.06
C GLY A 103 4.35 22.81 -20.53
#